data_AF-A0A356X1T3-F1
#
_entry.id   AF-A0A356X1T3-F1
#
_cell.length_a   1.000
_cell.length_b   1.000
_cell.length_c   1.000
_cell.angle_alpha   90.00
_cell.angle_beta   90.00
_cell.angle_gamma   90.00
#
_symmetry.space_group_name_H-M   'P 1'
#
loop_
_entity.id
_entity.type
_entity.pdbx_description
1 polymer ?
#
loop_
_entity_poly.entity_id
_entity_poly.type
_entity_poly.pdbx_seq_one_letter_code
_entity_poly.pdbx_strand_id
1 'polypeptide(L)'
;MLDDKTKMFLIKAMTEGIECNFQNEEAKDYFIHTLQKTVDKNEKIGSKLIGDSYGLLMEDSTGDPYGIVKLSDNLVLFALLIPEPDLTSEQSVDFGRIVLAVLSTFALIEAEQSLGNTGRSAAKSESVKFNISQIGVII
;
A
#
# COMPACT_ATOMS: atom_id res chain seq x y z
N MET A 1 -9.01 15.70 14.55
CA MET A 1 -9.99 15.65 13.43
C MET A 1 -9.19 15.87 12.16
N LEU A 2 -9.32 15.00 11.15
CA LEU A 2 -8.60 15.16 9.87
C LEU A 2 -9.13 16.40 9.14
N ASP A 3 -8.25 17.14 8.47
CA ASP A 3 -8.68 18.23 7.59
C ASP A 3 -9.34 17.70 6.30
N ASP A 4 -10.07 18.57 5.60
CA ASP A 4 -10.84 18.14 4.43
C ASP A 4 -9.96 17.69 3.27
N LYS A 5 -8.73 18.23 3.16
CA LYS A 5 -7.78 17.78 2.13
C LYS A 5 -7.35 16.34 2.37
N THR A 6 -7.05 16.00 3.62
CA THR A 6 -6.65 14.65 4.02
C THR A 6 -7.79 13.67 3.86
N LYS A 7 -9.03 14.06 4.20
CA LYS A 7 -10.22 13.23 3.94
C LYS A 7 -10.39 12.95 2.46
N MET A 8 -10.32 13.99 1.62
CA MET A 8 -10.47 13.84 0.17
C MET A 8 -9.36 13.00 -0.44
N PHE A 9 -8.13 13.15 0.03
CA PHE A 9 -7.01 12.31 -0.37
C PHE A 9 -7.27 10.84 -0.07
N LEU A 10 -7.70 10.50 1.15
CA LEU A 10 -8.00 9.12 1.53
C LEU A 10 -9.17 8.54 0.74
N ILE A 11 -10.24 9.31 0.53
CA ILE A 11 -11.38 8.88 -0.30
C ILE A 11 -10.90 8.52 -1.69
N LYS A 12 -10.15 9.41 -2.33
CA LYS A 12 -9.65 9.19 -3.69
C LYS A 12 -8.66 8.02 -3.75
N ALA A 13 -7.77 7.87 -2.77
CA ALA A 13 -6.90 6.70 -2.68
C ALA A 13 -7.68 5.38 -2.66
N MET A 14 -8.84 5.34 -1.97
CA MET A 14 -9.70 4.16 -1.90
C MET A 14 -10.53 3.93 -3.17
N THR A 15 -10.97 5.00 -3.85
CA THR A 15 -11.88 4.89 -5.00
C THR A 15 -11.18 4.86 -6.36
N GLU A 16 -10.09 5.61 -6.49
CA GLU A 16 -9.34 5.82 -7.74
C GLU A 16 -7.99 5.08 -7.71
N GLY A 17 -7.51 4.72 -6.52
CA GLY A 17 -6.18 4.16 -6.32
C GLY A 17 -5.12 5.21 -6.02
N ILE A 18 -3.88 4.76 -5.92
CA ILE A 18 -2.71 5.58 -5.63
C ILE A 18 -1.76 5.49 -6.82
N GLU A 19 -1.55 6.61 -7.50
CA GLU A 19 -0.54 6.69 -8.55
C GLU A 19 0.84 6.41 -7.97
N CYS A 20 1.61 5.59 -8.69
CA CYS A 20 2.97 5.24 -8.31
C CYS A 20 3.85 5.08 -9.56
N ASN A 21 5.11 4.70 -9.37
CA ASN A 21 6.02 4.41 -10.47
C ASN A 21 7.02 3.32 -10.06
N PHE A 22 6.59 2.06 -10.15
CA PHE A 22 7.48 0.92 -9.95
C PHE A 22 8.37 0.77 -11.18
N GLN A 23 9.68 0.93 -10.99
CA GLN A 23 10.66 0.91 -12.10
C GLN A 23 10.81 -0.49 -12.72
N ASN A 24 10.61 -1.53 -11.93
CA ASN A 24 10.79 -2.94 -12.31
C ASN A 24 10.05 -3.85 -11.32
N GLU A 25 10.08 -5.16 -11.58
CA GLU A 25 9.45 -6.16 -10.72
C GLU A 25 10.08 -6.24 -9.32
N GLU A 26 11.40 -6.06 -9.22
CA GLU A 26 12.13 -6.03 -7.93
C GLU A 26 11.61 -4.92 -7.00
N ALA A 27 11.29 -3.74 -7.55
CA ALA A 27 10.69 -2.65 -6.79
C ALA A 27 9.29 -3.00 -6.27
N LYS A 28 8.50 -3.77 -7.01
CA LYS A 28 7.19 -4.27 -6.56
C LYS A 28 7.35 -5.29 -5.45
N ASP A 29 8.24 -6.27 -5.64
CA ASP A 29 8.54 -7.28 -4.63
C ASP A 29 9.01 -6.66 -3.32
N TYR A 30 9.89 -5.66 -3.41
CA TYR A 30 10.37 -4.93 -2.25
C TYR A 30 9.25 -4.16 -1.54
N PHE A 31 8.39 -3.47 -2.30
CA PHE A 31 7.22 -2.79 -1.76
C PHE A 31 6.28 -3.76 -1.05
N ILE A 32 5.96 -4.89 -1.68
CA ILE A 32 5.07 -5.92 -1.15
C ILE A 32 5.64 -6.50 0.13
N HIS A 33 6.91 -6.89 0.13
CA HIS A 33 7.56 -7.44 1.31
C HIS A 33 7.53 -6.45 2.48
N THR A 34 7.76 -5.16 2.18
CA THR A 34 7.72 -4.10 3.19
C THR A 34 6.30 -3.87 3.71
N LEU A 35 5.29 -3.89 2.84
CA LEU A 35 3.88 -3.76 3.19
C LEU A 35 3.41 -4.92 4.07
N GLN A 36 3.68 -6.17 3.66
CA GLN A 36 3.35 -7.37 4.44
C GLN A 36 3.98 -7.30 5.83
N LYS A 37 5.27 -6.97 5.92
CA LYS A 37 5.98 -6.80 7.19
C LYS A 37 5.41 -5.66 8.05
N THR A 38 4.92 -4.59 7.42
CA THR A 38 4.27 -3.47 8.11
C THR A 38 2.95 -3.91 8.71
N VAL A 39 2.16 -4.68 7.96
CA VAL A 39 0.88 -5.23 8.42
C VAL A 39 1.09 -6.26 9.53
N ASP A 40 1.98 -7.24 9.33
CA ASP A 40 2.26 -8.30 10.31
C ASP A 40 2.77 -7.77 11.66
N LYS A 41 3.48 -6.64 11.66
CA LYS A 41 3.97 -5.99 12.88
C LYS A 41 2.92 -5.10 13.56
N ASN A 42 1.85 -4.73 12.86
CA ASN A 42 0.85 -3.84 13.39
C ASN A 42 -0.29 -4.66 14.02
N GLU A 43 -0.24 -4.83 15.34
CA GLU A 43 -1.24 -5.57 16.13
C GLU A 43 -2.67 -5.02 16.03
N LYS A 44 -2.88 -3.86 15.39
CA LYS A 44 -4.21 -3.31 15.13
C LYS A 44 -4.79 -3.76 13.79
N ILE A 45 -4.01 -4.37 12.89
CA ILE A 45 -4.53 -4.91 11.64
C ILE A 45 -4.74 -6.41 11.88
N GLY A 46 -6.00 -6.85 11.91
CA GLY A 46 -6.36 -8.25 12.10
C GLY A 46 -6.17 -9.10 10.84
N SER A 47 -6.06 -8.43 9.70
CA SER A 47 -5.92 -9.03 8.39
C SER A 47 -4.49 -9.37 8.01
N LYS A 48 -4.33 -10.44 7.23
CA LYS A 48 -3.08 -10.84 6.58
C LYS A 48 -3.09 -10.44 5.12
N LEU A 49 -1.89 -10.22 4.57
CA LEU A 49 -1.68 -9.95 3.16
C LEU A 49 -0.91 -11.09 2.51
N ILE A 50 -1.49 -11.75 1.51
CA ILE A 50 -0.89 -12.90 0.81
C ILE A 50 -0.84 -12.64 -0.70
N GLY A 51 0.32 -12.79 -1.33
CA GLY A 51 0.44 -12.61 -2.78
C GLY A 51 1.87 -12.29 -3.25
N ASP A 52 1.96 -11.67 -4.42
CA ASP A 52 3.19 -11.49 -5.21
C ASP A 52 3.16 -10.18 -6.02
N SER A 53 4.14 -9.97 -6.92
CA SER A 53 4.35 -8.76 -7.73
C SER A 53 3.12 -8.24 -8.50
N TYR A 54 2.05 -9.04 -8.64
CA TYR A 54 0.79 -8.63 -9.27
C TYR A 54 -0.27 -8.11 -8.29
N GLY A 55 -0.20 -8.50 -7.01
CA GLY A 55 -1.18 -8.12 -6.01
C GLY A 55 -1.14 -8.95 -4.74
N LEU A 56 -1.89 -8.47 -3.75
CA LEU A 56 -2.05 -9.09 -2.43
C LEU A 56 -3.55 -9.31 -2.16
N LEU A 57 -3.90 -10.52 -1.75
CA LEU A 57 -5.18 -10.85 -1.12
C LEU A 57 -5.16 -10.34 0.33
N MET A 58 -6.27 -9.75 0.75
CA MET A 58 -6.57 -9.43 2.14
C MET A 58 -7.40 -10.56 2.72
N GLU A 59 -6.83 -11.30 3.67
CA GLU A 59 -7.50 -12.37 4.40
C GLU A 59 -7.76 -11.92 5.84
N ASP A 60 -8.93 -12.22 6.37
CA ASP A 60 -9.22 -11.95 7.78
C ASP A 60 -8.59 -13.00 8.72
N SER A 61 -8.96 -12.94 10.01
CA SER A 61 -8.43 -13.86 11.02
C SER A 61 -8.84 -15.32 10.83
N THR A 62 -9.91 -15.60 10.07
CA THR A 62 -10.35 -16.96 9.74
C THR A 62 -9.71 -17.48 8.44
N GLY A 63 -9.01 -16.63 7.71
CA GLY A 63 -8.40 -16.94 6.41
C GLY A 63 -9.36 -16.72 5.25
N ASP A 64 -10.48 -16.03 5.47
CA ASP A 64 -11.44 -15.75 4.41
C ASP A 64 -11.02 -14.48 3.63
N PRO A 65 -10.90 -14.57 2.30
CA PRO A 65 -10.48 -13.44 1.49
C PRO A 65 -11.65 -12.45 1.32
N TYR A 66 -11.42 -11.18 1.62
CA TYR A 66 -12.46 -10.15 1.55
C TYR A 66 -12.08 -8.94 0.67
N GLY A 67 -10.79 -8.78 0.35
CA GLY A 67 -10.31 -7.67 -0.47
C GLY A 67 -9.00 -7.97 -1.18
N ILE A 68 -8.59 -7.07 -2.06
CA ILE A 68 -7.33 -7.15 -2.80
C ILE A 68 -6.64 -5.79 -2.88
N VAL A 69 -5.31 -5.80 -2.78
CA VAL A 69 -4.42 -4.71 -3.21
C VAL A 69 -3.83 -5.14 -4.55
N LYS A 70 -4.26 -4.51 -5.65
CA LYS A 70 -3.75 -4.81 -6.98
C LYS A 70 -2.61 -3.86 -7.33
N LEU A 71 -1.49 -4.41 -7.79
CA LEU A 71 -0.33 -3.63 -8.21
C LEU A 71 -0.21 -3.62 -9.73
N SER A 72 0.01 -2.45 -10.28
CA SER A 72 0.45 -2.24 -11.66
C SER A 72 1.67 -1.32 -11.65
N ASP A 73 2.32 -1.12 -12.80
CA ASP A 73 3.56 -0.33 -12.86
C ASP A 73 3.37 1.11 -12.37
N ASN A 74 2.18 1.67 -12.56
CA ASN A 74 1.87 3.07 -12.30
C ASN A 74 0.69 3.31 -11.32
N LEU A 75 0.08 2.25 -10.80
CA LEU A 75 -1.12 2.38 -9.98
C LEU A 75 -1.24 1.23 -8.96
N VAL A 76 -1.57 1.58 -7.72
CA VAL A 76 -2.05 0.64 -6.70
C VAL A 76 -3.55 0.82 -6.53
N LEU A 77 -4.32 -0.25 -6.70
CA LEU A 77 -5.77 -0.26 -6.57
C LEU A 77 -6.22 -1.11 -5.39
N PHE A 78 -7.37 -0.75 -4.83
CA PHE A 78 -8.03 -1.52 -3.79
C PHE A 78 -9.39 -1.98 -4.29
N ALA A 79 -9.74 -3.23 -4.04
CA ALA A 79 -11.08 -3.74 -4.35
C ALA A 79 -11.54 -4.72 -3.29
N LEU A 80 -12.85 -4.75 -3.07
CA LEU A 80 -13.50 -5.74 -2.22
C LEU A 80 -13.86 -6.97 -3.07
N LEU A 81 -13.67 -8.16 -2.51
CA LEU A 81 -14.06 -9.42 -3.12
C LEU A 81 -15.49 -9.82 -2.75
N ILE A 82 -16.00 -9.27 -1.65
CA ILE A 82 -17.37 -9.43 -1.19
C ILE A 82 -18.10 -8.08 -1.23
N PRO A 83 -19.43 -8.07 -1.44
CA PRO A 83 -20.23 -6.85 -1.40
C PRO A 83 -20.13 -6.13 -0.05
N GLU A 84 -20.20 -4.80 -0.06
CA GLU A 84 -20.15 -3.99 1.18
C GLU A 84 -21.18 -4.41 2.26
N PRO A 85 -22.43 -4.75 1.92
CA PRO A 85 -23.41 -5.20 2.92
C PRO A 85 -23.00 -6.48 3.67
N ASP A 86 -22.10 -7.27 3.08
CA ASP A 86 -21.65 -8.56 3.62
C ASP A 86 -20.31 -8.43 4.38
N LEU A 87 -19.68 -7.24 4.36
CA LEU A 87 -18.47 -6.98 5.15
C LEU A 87 -18.80 -6.89 6.63
N THR A 88 -17.99 -7.57 7.44
CA THR A 88 -18.00 -7.32 8.87
C THR A 88 -17.44 -5.92 9.16
N SER A 89 -17.80 -5.37 10.34
CA SER A 89 -17.22 -4.10 10.79
C SER A 89 -15.70 -4.19 10.95
N GLU A 90 -15.17 -5.35 11.29
CA GLU A 90 -13.73 -5.59 11.41
C GLU A 90 -13.03 -5.53 10.04
N GLN A 91 -13.54 -6.26 9.05
CA GLN A 91 -13.03 -6.23 7.67
C GLN A 91 -13.10 -4.82 7.07
N SER A 92 -14.18 -4.08 7.33
CA SER A 92 -14.32 -2.69 6.87
C SER A 92 -13.26 -1.76 7.46
N VAL A 93 -12.99 -1.91 8.77
CA VAL A 93 -11.96 -1.11 9.46
C VAL A 93 -10.56 -1.51 8.98
N ASP A 94 -10.30 -2.81 8.81
CA ASP A 94 -9.02 -3.32 8.36
C ASP A 94 -8.72 -2.93 6.91
N PHE A 95 -9.71 -2.93 6.02
CA PHE A 95 -9.57 -2.41 4.67
C PHE A 95 -9.01 -0.98 4.68
N GLY A 96 -9.60 -0.09 5.49
CA GLY A 96 -9.11 1.28 5.67
C GLY A 96 -7.70 1.34 6.27
N ARG A 97 -7.36 0.45 7.21
CA ARG A 97 -6.01 0.38 7.78
C ARG A 97 -4.98 -0.13 6.78
N ILE A 98 -5.34 -1.04 5.89
CA ILE A 98 -4.45 -1.53 4.83
C ILE A 98 -4.19 -0.42 3.80
N VAL A 99 -5.18 0.39 3.46
CA VAL A 99 -4.99 1.59 2.63
C VAL A 99 -3.97 2.54 3.28
N LEU A 100 -4.09 2.78 4.59
CA LEU A 100 -3.10 3.56 5.33
C LEU A 100 -1.72 2.89 5.39
N ALA A 101 -1.67 1.56 5.50
CA ALA A 101 -0.41 0.80 5.49
C ALA A 101 0.31 0.94 4.14
N VAL A 102 -0.42 0.88 3.03
CA VAL A 102 0.11 1.15 1.68
C VAL A 102 0.72 2.55 1.59
N LEU A 103 -0.03 3.57 2.03
CA LEU A 103 0.47 4.95 2.05
C LEU A 103 1.72 5.12 2.92
N SER A 104 1.73 4.48 4.10
CA SER A 104 2.89 4.50 5.00
C SER A 104 4.11 3.79 4.40
N THR A 105 3.89 2.74 3.60
CA THR A 105 4.94 1.99 2.93
C THR A 105 5.61 2.84 1.86
N PHE A 106 4.84 3.58 1.06
CA PHE A 106 5.41 4.55 0.12
C PHE A 106 6.26 5.61 0.81
N ALA A 107 5.76 6.19 1.90
CA ALA A 107 6.49 7.21 2.67
C ALA A 107 7.79 6.66 3.30
N LEU A 108 7.76 5.42 3.81
CA LEU A 108 8.94 4.77 4.38
C LEU A 108 10.02 4.56 3.30
N ILE A 109 9.63 4.03 2.15
CA ILE A 109 10.57 3.74 1.06
C ILE A 109 11.18 5.04 0.51
N GLU A 110 10.39 6.11 0.37
CA GLU A 110 10.92 7.44 0.00
C GLU A 110 11.92 7.97 1.04
N ALA A 111 11.59 7.84 2.33
CA ALA A 111 12.49 8.26 3.41
C ALA A 111 13.82 7.49 3.37
N GLU A 112 13.79 6.16 3.18
CA GLU A 112 15.00 5.33 3.07
C GLU A 112 15.87 5.71 1.86
N GLN A 113 15.26 6.03 0.72
CA GLN A 113 15.98 6.53 -0.47
C GLN A 113 16.62 7.90 -0.22
N SER A 114 15.92 8.78 0.49
CA SER A 114 16.46 10.09 0.85
C SER A 114 17.66 9.99 1.80
N LEU A 115 17.61 9.07 2.76
CA LEU A 115 18.67 8.83 3.75
C LEU A 115 19.86 8.08 3.13
N GLY A 116 19.63 7.12 2.24
CA GLY A 116 20.67 6.36 1.53
C GLY A 116 21.58 7.23 0.66
N ASN A 117 21.09 8.39 0.19
CA ASN A 117 21.90 9.39 -0.51
C ASN A 117 22.79 10.25 0.42
N THR A 118 22.67 10.13 1.75
CA THR A 118 23.42 10.94 2.73
C THR A 118 24.50 10.17 3.50
N GLY A 119 24.63 8.85 3.31
CA GLY A 119 25.66 8.08 4.00
C GLY A 119 25.91 6.67 3.45
N ARG A 120 27.08 6.48 2.84
CA ARG A 120 27.76 5.20 2.47
C ARG A 120 27.27 4.42 1.23
N SER A 121 28.12 4.49 0.20
CA SER A 121 28.87 3.39 -0.43
C SER A 121 28.10 2.16 -0.97
N ALA A 122 27.94 2.14 -2.30
CA ALA A 122 28.28 1.04 -3.19
C ALA A 122 27.93 -0.40 -2.75
N ALA A 123 26.65 -0.71 -2.71
CA ALA A 123 26.15 -1.98 -3.23
C ALA A 123 25.09 -1.63 -4.26
N LYS A 124 25.17 -2.24 -5.45
CA LYS A 124 24.27 -2.02 -6.58
C LYS A 124 22.80 -2.13 -6.13
N SER A 125 22.17 -1.00 -5.88
CA SER A 125 20.73 -0.85 -5.93
C SER A 125 20.54 0.23 -6.98
N GLU A 126 20.11 -0.18 -8.17
CA GLU A 126 19.59 0.79 -9.13
C GLU A 126 18.46 1.52 -8.42
N SER A 127 18.66 2.82 -8.25
CA SER A 127 17.81 3.67 -7.44
C SER A 127 16.36 3.56 -7.92
N VAL A 128 15.51 2.87 -7.16
CA VAL A 128 14.08 3.04 -7.30
C VAL A 128 13.80 4.50 -6.94
N LYS A 129 13.11 5.24 -7.82
CA LYS A 129 12.70 6.62 -7.54
C LYS A 129 11.19 6.63 -7.40
N PHE A 130 10.69 6.78 -6.17
CA PHE A 130 9.29 7.11 -5.96
C PHE A 130 9.17 8.62 -5.89
N ASN A 131 8.44 9.21 -6.85
CA ASN A 131 8.20 10.63 -6.84
C ASN A 131 6.87 10.88 -6.12
N ILE A 132 6.89 11.05 -4.79
CA ILE A 132 5.66 11.30 -4.02
C ILE A 132 5.02 12.64 -4.43
N SER A 133 5.81 13.58 -4.98
CA SER A 133 5.29 14.80 -5.59
C SER A 133 4.44 14.59 -6.86
N GLN A 134 4.46 13.36 -7.41
CA GLN A 134 3.65 12.90 -8.54
C GLN A 134 2.64 11.82 -8.14
N ILE A 135 2.29 11.65 -6.85
CA ILE A 135 1.02 11.01 -6.51
C ILE A 135 -0.07 11.99 -6.95
N GLY A 136 -0.32 12.01 -8.26
CA GLY A 136 -1.48 12.61 -8.85
C GLY A 136 -2.65 11.80 -8.35
N VAL A 137 -3.64 12.52 -7.86
CA VAL A 137 -4.92 11.91 -7.63
C VAL A 137 -5.75 12.31 -8.83
N ILE A 138 -6.15 11.35 -9.67
CA ILE A 138 -6.90 11.63 -10.90
C ILE A 138 -8.13 12.49 -10.55
N ILE A 139 -8.19 13.74 -11.01
CA ILE A 139 -9.31 14.67 -10.75
C ILE A 139 -10.35 14.54 -11.85
#